data_AF-A0A7J7K9R7-F1
#
_entry.id   AF-A0A7J7K9R7-F1
#
_cell.length_a   1.000
_cell.length_b   1.000
_cell.length_c   1.000
_cell.angle_alpha   90.00
_cell.angle_beta   90.00
_cell.angle_gamma   90.00
#
_symmetry.space_group_name_H-M   'P 1'
#
loop_
_entity.id
_entity.type
_entity.pdbx_description
1 polymer ?
#
loop_
_entity_poly.entity_id
_entity_poly.type
_entity_poly.pdbx_seq_one_letter_code
_entity_poly.pdbx_strand_id
1 'polypeptide(L)'
;MSAEKLEMQKRKRLTVKDVFNNEDDKSEGRKGRPLVPLDYEAKKPAELTVEDKRAAIKQLIERIPTDKLELFAWPLDWDQVDKTLLDSRIKPWVNKKISEYIGEEEATLTEFICQKVMGRSSAQSILTDVAMVLDDEAQTFVMKMWRLLVYETEAKKAGLVK
;
A
#
# COMPACT_ATOMS: atom_id res chain seq x y z
N MET A 1 26.28 28.57 -68.99
CA MET A 1 25.98 30.01 -68.83
C MET A 1 24.64 30.16 -68.12
N SER A 2 24.56 31.16 -67.25
CA SER A 2 23.37 31.76 -66.65
C SER A 2 22.72 31.06 -65.46
N ALA A 3 22.74 31.83 -64.35
CA ALA A 3 22.09 31.65 -63.06
C ALA A 3 20.59 32.00 -63.12
N GLU A 4 19.80 31.61 -62.11
CA GLU A 4 19.14 32.54 -61.18
C GLU A 4 18.46 31.81 -60.00
N LYS A 5 18.37 32.53 -58.88
CA LYS A 5 17.96 32.19 -57.50
C LYS A 5 16.45 32.04 -57.29
N LEU A 6 16.06 31.38 -56.19
CA LEU A 6 15.14 31.82 -55.09
C LEU A 6 14.68 30.55 -54.32
N GLU A 7 14.39 30.47 -53.02
CA GLU A 7 14.36 31.38 -51.86
C GLU A 7 14.30 30.47 -50.61
N MET A 8 14.91 30.89 -49.50
CA MET A 8 15.04 30.12 -48.26
C MET A 8 14.16 30.76 -47.20
N GLN A 9 13.17 30.04 -46.65
CA GLN A 9 12.44 30.54 -45.47
C GLN A 9 12.57 29.59 -44.28
N LYS A 10 13.56 29.95 -43.45
CA LYS A 10 13.91 29.36 -42.16
C LYS A 10 13.11 30.09 -41.07
N ARG A 11 12.34 29.33 -40.29
CA ARG A 11 11.50 29.78 -39.16
C ARG A 11 12.29 30.66 -38.18
N LYS A 12 11.72 31.81 -37.80
CA LYS A 12 12.17 32.62 -36.65
C LYS A 12 11.02 32.77 -35.65
N ARG A 13 11.30 32.41 -34.38
CA ARG A 13 10.45 32.66 -33.21
C ARG A 13 10.59 34.13 -32.81
N LEU A 14 9.49 34.80 -32.51
CA LEU A 14 9.43 36.08 -31.82
C LEU A 14 8.47 35.96 -30.63
N THR A 15 8.87 36.55 -29.51
CA THR A 15 8.35 36.33 -28.16
C THR A 15 7.49 37.50 -27.67
N VAL A 16 6.60 37.16 -26.74
CA VAL A 16 5.62 37.93 -25.97
C VAL A 16 6.19 39.19 -25.28
N LYS A 17 6.01 40.42 -25.83
CA LYS A 17 5.94 41.68 -25.03
C LYS A 17 5.53 43.00 -25.75
N ASP A 18 4.82 43.05 -26.88
CA ASP A 18 4.70 44.34 -27.61
C ASP A 18 3.31 44.74 -28.18
N VAL A 19 2.16 44.23 -27.71
CA VAL A 19 0.88 44.63 -28.36
C VAL A 19 -0.31 44.93 -27.43
N PHE A 20 -0.16 45.04 -26.11
CA PHE A 20 -1.31 45.51 -25.29
C PHE A 20 -0.86 46.36 -24.10
N ASN A 21 -0.51 47.62 -24.37
CA ASN A 21 -0.71 48.72 -23.43
C ASN A 21 -0.76 50.04 -24.20
N ASN A 22 -1.95 50.42 -24.68
CA ASN A 22 -2.26 51.81 -25.00
C ASN A 22 -3.72 52.07 -24.63
N GLU A 23 -3.89 52.83 -23.55
CA GLU A 23 -5.14 53.50 -23.18
C GLU A 23 -5.49 54.52 -24.28
N ASP A 24 -6.75 54.56 -24.75
CA ASP A 24 -7.62 55.75 -24.71
C ASP A 24 -8.94 55.55 -25.52
N ASP A 25 -10.04 55.95 -24.88
CA ASP A 25 -11.33 56.47 -25.35
C ASP A 25 -12.24 55.76 -26.39
N LYS A 26 -13.48 55.53 -25.91
CA LYS A 26 -14.81 55.57 -26.57
C LYS A 26 -15.40 54.42 -27.43
N SER A 27 -16.53 53.95 -26.88
CA SER A 27 -17.87 53.82 -27.52
C SER A 27 -18.43 52.41 -27.78
N GLU A 28 -19.42 52.07 -26.94
CA GLU A 28 -20.66 51.32 -27.21
C GLU A 28 -20.65 49.86 -27.71
N GLY A 29 -21.05 48.96 -26.79
CA GLY A 29 -22.07 47.94 -27.06
C GLY A 29 -21.59 46.54 -27.48
N ARG A 30 -21.64 45.58 -26.54
CA ARG A 30 -22.31 44.25 -26.67
C ARG A 30 -21.99 43.29 -25.51
N LYS A 31 -22.99 43.14 -24.65
CA LYS A 31 -23.43 41.95 -23.88
C LYS A 31 -22.36 40.87 -23.61
N GLY A 32 -21.90 40.83 -22.36
CA GLY A 32 -21.08 39.76 -21.81
C GLY A 32 -21.77 38.39 -21.83
N ARG A 33 -20.99 37.37 -22.17
CA ARG A 33 -21.22 35.98 -21.76
C ARG A 33 -20.02 35.59 -20.91
N PRO A 34 -20.19 35.17 -19.65
CA PRO A 34 -19.06 34.79 -18.81
C PRO A 34 -18.32 33.62 -19.44
N LEU A 35 -17.00 33.75 -19.46
CA LEU A 35 -16.04 32.69 -19.71
C LEU A 35 -16.40 31.52 -18.80
N VAL A 36 -16.72 30.37 -19.38
CA VAL A 36 -16.81 29.10 -18.65
C VAL A 36 -15.44 28.89 -18.02
N PRO A 37 -15.31 28.78 -16.69
CA PRO A 37 -14.10 28.29 -16.08
C PRO A 37 -13.86 26.90 -16.66
N LEU A 38 -12.78 26.74 -17.41
CA LEU A 38 -12.22 25.43 -17.68
C LEU A 38 -11.87 24.88 -16.30
N ASP A 39 -12.71 24.02 -15.75
CA ASP A 39 -12.45 23.28 -14.52
C ASP A 39 -11.15 22.51 -14.73
N TYR A 40 -10.06 23.18 -14.37
CA TYR A 40 -8.80 22.58 -14.07
C TYR A 40 -9.06 21.83 -12.77
N GLU A 41 -9.63 20.61 -12.89
CA GLU A 41 -9.66 19.68 -11.77
C GLU A 41 -8.22 19.42 -11.39
N ALA A 42 -7.82 20.22 -10.41
CA ALA A 42 -6.59 20.13 -9.70
C ALA A 42 -6.42 18.68 -9.29
N LYS A 43 -5.38 18.08 -9.86
CA LYS A 43 -4.79 16.82 -9.45
C LYS A 43 -4.46 16.95 -7.94
N LYS A 44 -5.46 16.71 -7.08
CA LYS A 44 -5.26 16.47 -5.66
C LYS A 44 -4.30 15.28 -5.56
N PRO A 45 -3.37 15.25 -4.59
CA PRO A 45 -2.65 14.01 -4.31
C PRO A 45 -3.73 12.95 -4.05
N ALA A 46 -3.77 11.92 -4.88
CA ALA A 46 -4.83 10.94 -4.88
C ALA A 46 -4.90 10.29 -3.49
N GLU A 47 -5.84 10.74 -2.66
CA GLU A 47 -6.32 9.93 -1.54
C GLU A 47 -6.93 8.67 -2.17
N LEU A 48 -6.20 7.57 -2.03
CA LEU A 48 -6.54 6.26 -2.55
C LEU A 48 -8.00 5.96 -2.17
N THR A 49 -8.87 5.81 -3.18
CA THR A 49 -10.31 5.67 -2.96
C THR A 49 -10.60 4.40 -2.15
N VAL A 50 -11.78 4.31 -1.53
CA VAL A 50 -12.16 3.10 -0.79
C VAL A 50 -12.14 1.85 -1.71
N GLU A 51 -12.49 2.03 -2.98
CA GLU A 51 -12.42 0.98 -4.01
C GLU A 51 -10.98 0.56 -4.32
N ASP A 52 -10.07 1.52 -4.49
CA ASP A 52 -8.65 1.24 -4.67
C ASP A 52 -8.05 0.52 -3.45
N LYS A 53 -8.46 0.88 -2.22
CA LYS A 53 -7.98 0.23 -0.98
C LYS A 53 -8.42 -1.22 -0.93
N ARG A 54 -9.69 -1.49 -1.27
CA ARG A 54 -10.24 -2.85 -1.32
C ARG A 54 -9.54 -3.69 -2.38
N ALA A 55 -9.30 -3.12 -3.56
CA ALA A 55 -8.57 -3.82 -4.62
C ALA A 55 -7.15 -4.16 -4.20
N ALA A 56 -6.44 -3.21 -3.56
CA ALA A 56 -5.09 -3.44 -3.04
C ALA A 56 -5.05 -4.51 -1.93
N ILE A 57 -6.02 -4.51 -1.01
CA ILE A 57 -6.15 -5.56 0.01
C ILE A 57 -6.37 -6.93 -0.63
N LYS A 58 -7.25 -7.02 -1.63
CA LYS A 58 -7.50 -8.29 -2.33
C LYS A 58 -6.24 -8.80 -3.02
N GLN A 59 -5.56 -7.93 -3.75
CA GLN A 59 -4.30 -8.27 -4.41
C GLN A 59 -3.23 -8.69 -3.40
N LEU A 60 -3.18 -8.04 -2.23
CA LEU A 60 -2.26 -8.43 -1.18
C LEU A 60 -2.55 -9.86 -0.70
N ILE A 61 -3.80 -10.20 -0.43
CA ILE A 61 -4.20 -11.55 0.00
C ILE A 61 -3.87 -12.59 -1.09
N GLU A 62 -4.13 -12.29 -2.36
CA GLU A 62 -3.85 -13.18 -3.48
C GLU A 62 -2.34 -13.42 -3.69
N ARG A 63 -1.48 -12.49 -3.25
CA ARG A 63 -0.02 -12.62 -3.32
C ARG A 63 0.57 -13.44 -2.19
N ILE A 64 -0.13 -13.60 -1.07
CA ILE A 64 0.36 -14.37 0.07
C ILE A 64 0.34 -15.86 -0.31
N PRO A 65 1.50 -16.55 -0.30
CA PRO A 65 1.56 -17.94 -0.71
C PRO A 65 0.67 -18.83 0.15
N THR A 66 0.04 -19.80 -0.51
CA THR A 66 -0.75 -20.81 0.19
C THR A 66 0.10 -22.01 0.58
N ASP A 67 1.19 -22.28 -0.15
CA ASP A 67 2.15 -23.34 0.14
C ASP A 67 2.98 -23.03 1.40
N LYS A 68 3.29 -24.08 2.17
CA LYS A 68 4.04 -23.97 3.42
C LYS A 68 5.47 -23.48 3.19
N LEU A 69 6.18 -24.06 2.23
CA LEU A 69 7.59 -23.76 1.99
C LEU A 69 7.74 -22.33 1.47
N GLU A 70 6.88 -21.93 0.53
CA GLU A 70 6.88 -20.56 0.00
C GLU A 70 6.51 -19.53 1.07
N LEU A 71 5.50 -19.83 1.90
CA LEU A 71 5.08 -18.95 2.98
C LEU A 71 6.18 -18.80 4.05
N PHE A 72 6.86 -19.88 4.41
CA PHE A 72 7.91 -19.86 5.42
C PHE A 72 9.20 -19.21 4.90
N ALA A 73 9.42 -19.26 3.58
CA ALA A 73 10.53 -18.56 2.92
C ALA A 73 10.22 -17.08 2.62
N TRP A 74 9.00 -16.61 2.88
CA TRP A 74 8.61 -15.23 2.60
C TRP A 74 9.48 -14.23 3.39
N PRO A 75 10.08 -13.22 2.71
CA PRO A 75 10.91 -12.22 3.38
C PRO A 75 10.04 -11.27 4.20
N LEU A 76 9.94 -11.53 5.50
CA LEU A 76 9.14 -10.70 6.40
C LEU A 76 9.93 -9.46 6.83
N ASP A 77 9.28 -8.29 6.72
CA ASP A 77 9.86 -7.03 7.18
C ASP A 77 9.70 -6.91 8.70
N TRP A 78 10.68 -7.42 9.44
CA TRP A 78 10.68 -7.43 10.91
C TRP A 78 10.75 -6.04 11.55
N ASP A 79 11.00 -4.97 10.78
CA ASP A 79 10.90 -3.60 11.28
C ASP A 79 9.43 -3.20 11.50
N GLN A 80 8.53 -3.77 10.71
CA GLN A 80 7.08 -3.55 10.82
C GLN A 80 6.44 -4.39 11.94
N VAL A 81 7.14 -5.41 12.44
CA VAL A 81 6.69 -6.25 13.57
C VAL A 81 7.12 -5.62 14.88
N ASP A 82 6.32 -4.67 15.34
CA ASP A 82 6.55 -3.96 16.61
C ASP A 82 5.62 -4.45 17.72
N LYS A 83 5.89 -3.99 18.95
CA LYS A 83 5.08 -4.37 20.12
C LYS A 83 3.62 -3.96 19.97
N THR A 84 3.33 -2.87 19.27
CA THR A 84 1.94 -2.44 18.99
C THR A 84 1.21 -3.46 18.15
N LEU A 85 1.82 -3.95 17.06
CA LEU A 85 1.24 -5.00 16.22
C LEU A 85 1.02 -6.29 17.04
N LEU A 86 1.99 -6.63 17.89
CA LEU A 86 1.91 -7.81 18.75
C LEU A 86 0.72 -7.73 19.70
N ASP A 87 0.61 -6.66 20.49
CA ASP A 87 -0.43 -6.50 21.51
C ASP A 87 -1.82 -6.26 20.91
N SER A 88 -1.93 -5.55 19.77
CA SER A 88 -3.24 -5.21 19.18
C SER A 88 -3.80 -6.24 18.20
N ARG A 89 -2.94 -7.01 17.52
CA ARG A 89 -3.35 -7.94 16.45
C ARG A 89 -2.94 -9.38 16.73
N ILE A 90 -1.65 -9.62 16.98
CA ILE A 90 -1.11 -10.98 17.04
C ILE A 90 -1.55 -11.69 18.32
N LYS A 91 -1.31 -11.09 19.50
CA LYS A 91 -1.66 -11.65 20.81
C LYS A 91 -3.14 -11.99 20.97
N PRO A 92 -4.11 -11.11 20.65
CA PRO A 92 -5.53 -11.46 20.73
C PRO A 92 -5.93 -12.54 19.72
N TRP A 93 -5.32 -12.55 18.54
CA TRP A 93 -5.57 -13.61 17.56
C TRP A 93 -5.02 -14.96 18.03
N VAL A 94 -3.79 -14.98 18.55
CA VAL A 94 -3.14 -16.19 19.10
C VAL A 94 -3.95 -16.72 20.27
N ASN A 95 -4.29 -15.90 21.27
CA ASN A 95 -5.10 -16.32 22.43
C ASN A 95 -6.43 -16.97 21.97
N LYS A 96 -7.14 -16.33 21.04
CA LYS A 96 -8.38 -16.86 20.50
C LYS A 96 -8.18 -18.20 19.78
N LYS A 97 -7.07 -18.38 19.08
CA LYS A 97 -6.78 -19.63 18.37
C LYS A 97 -6.33 -20.74 19.31
N ILE A 98 -5.49 -20.43 20.28
CA ILE A 98 -5.05 -21.38 21.30
C ILE A 98 -6.26 -21.89 22.10
N SER A 99 -7.16 -21.01 22.52
CA SER A 99 -8.39 -21.42 23.21
C SER A 99 -9.34 -22.25 22.34
N GLU A 100 -9.39 -22.00 21.03
CA GLU A 100 -10.18 -22.79 20.08
C GLU A 100 -9.62 -24.20 19.88
N TYR A 101 -8.30 -24.37 19.88
CA TYR A 101 -7.65 -25.67 19.70
C TYR A 101 -7.62 -26.50 20.99
N ILE A 102 -7.32 -25.90 22.14
CA ILE A 102 -7.19 -26.63 23.43
C ILE A 102 -8.55 -26.75 24.13
N GLY A 103 -9.47 -25.81 23.89
CA GLY A 103 -10.77 -25.74 24.59
C GLY A 103 -10.72 -24.93 25.89
N GLU A 104 -9.55 -24.46 26.30
CA GLU A 104 -9.33 -23.59 27.46
C GLU A 104 -8.30 -22.50 27.17
N GLU A 105 -8.28 -21.44 28.00
CA GLU A 105 -7.34 -20.34 27.82
C GLU A 105 -5.95 -20.70 28.36
N GLU A 106 -5.03 -20.99 27.45
CA GLU A 106 -3.60 -21.18 27.78
C GLU A 106 -2.79 -19.89 27.53
N ALA A 107 -2.77 -19.02 28.54
CA ALA A 107 -2.06 -17.74 28.48
C ALA A 107 -0.52 -17.91 28.38
N THR A 108 0.03 -18.95 28.98
CA THR A 108 1.48 -19.27 28.96
C THR A 108 1.96 -19.59 27.55
N LEU A 109 1.23 -20.45 26.82
CA LEU A 109 1.52 -20.79 25.44
C LEU A 109 1.35 -19.58 24.52
N THR A 110 0.30 -18.79 24.74
CA THR A 110 0.07 -17.53 24.03
C THR A 110 1.26 -16.58 24.18
N GLU A 111 1.72 -16.36 25.42
CA GLU A 111 2.85 -15.50 25.72
C GLU A 111 4.15 -16.04 25.09
N PHE A 112 4.39 -17.35 25.17
CA PHE A 112 5.53 -18.01 24.56
C PHE A 112 5.58 -17.80 23.03
N ILE A 113 4.47 -17.98 22.33
CA ILE A 113 4.38 -17.73 20.88
C ILE A 113 4.65 -16.26 20.57
N CYS A 114 4.07 -15.34 21.34
CA CYS A 114 4.31 -13.90 21.18
C CYS A 114 5.80 -13.54 21.38
N GLN A 115 6.47 -14.15 22.36
CA GLN A 115 7.90 -13.97 22.59
C GLN A 115 8.74 -14.49 21.43
N LYS A 116 8.38 -15.66 20.85
CA LYS A 116 9.09 -16.20 19.67
C LYS A 116 8.98 -15.28 18.46
N VAL A 117 7.80 -14.70 18.22
CA VAL A 117 7.58 -13.72 17.15
C VAL A 117 8.41 -12.46 17.38
N MET A 118 8.42 -11.90 18.61
CA MET A 118 9.27 -10.75 18.97
C MET A 118 10.76 -11.07 18.84
N GLY A 119 11.16 -12.30 19.13
CA GLY A 119 12.52 -12.81 18.95
C GLY A 119 12.90 -13.07 17.49
N ARG A 120 12.03 -12.73 16.52
CA ARG A 120 12.25 -12.94 15.08
C ARG A 120 12.56 -14.40 14.73
N SER A 121 11.95 -15.32 15.47
CA SER A 121 12.10 -16.75 15.23
C SER A 121 11.51 -17.13 13.87
N SER A 122 12.12 -18.09 13.19
CA SER A 122 11.57 -18.60 11.93
C SER A 122 10.25 -19.33 12.15
N ALA A 123 9.36 -19.30 11.16
CA ALA A 123 8.09 -20.03 11.19
C ALA A 123 8.28 -21.51 11.51
N GLN A 124 9.34 -22.12 10.97
CA GLN A 124 9.69 -23.51 11.22
C GLN A 124 10.07 -23.77 12.68
N SER A 125 10.84 -22.88 13.32
CA SER A 125 11.17 -23.01 14.74
C SER A 125 9.92 -22.92 15.61
N ILE A 126 9.04 -21.95 15.33
CA ILE A 126 7.78 -21.80 16.07
C ILE A 126 6.91 -23.05 15.89
N LEU A 127 6.82 -23.56 14.66
CA LEU A 127 6.07 -24.78 14.37
C LEU A 127 6.58 -25.97 15.19
N THR A 128 7.89 -26.19 15.25
CA THR A 128 8.46 -27.31 16.01
C THR A 128 8.13 -27.22 17.50
N ASP A 129 8.24 -26.03 18.09
CA ASP A 129 7.94 -25.85 19.52
C ASP A 129 6.44 -26.02 19.82
N VAL A 130 5.58 -25.48 18.95
CA VAL A 130 4.12 -25.53 19.10
C VAL A 130 3.57 -26.94 18.80
N ALA A 131 4.21 -27.69 17.91
CA ALA A 131 3.82 -29.07 17.57
C ALA A 131 3.88 -30.03 18.76
N MET A 132 4.72 -29.76 19.77
CA MET A 132 4.78 -30.58 20.99
C MET A 132 3.51 -30.50 21.85
N VAL A 133 2.66 -29.48 21.62
CA VAL A 133 1.43 -29.23 22.39
C VAL A 133 0.18 -29.43 21.54
N LEU A 134 0.24 -29.05 20.26
CA LEU A 134 -0.89 -29.02 19.33
C LEU A 134 -0.83 -30.10 18.24
N ASP A 135 0.18 -30.98 18.27
CA ASP A 135 0.38 -32.10 17.33
C ASP A 135 0.09 -31.70 15.86
N ASP A 136 -0.84 -32.40 15.20
CA ASP A 136 -1.22 -32.23 13.80
C ASP A 136 -1.83 -30.84 13.50
N GLU A 137 -2.38 -30.15 14.50
CA GLU A 137 -3.03 -28.85 14.33
C GLU A 137 -2.02 -27.69 14.29
N ALA A 138 -0.82 -27.90 14.83
CA ALA A 138 0.22 -26.87 14.91
C ALA A 138 0.62 -26.31 13.54
N GLN A 139 0.69 -27.15 12.51
CA GLN A 139 1.02 -26.69 11.15
C GLN A 139 -0.01 -25.69 10.64
N THR A 140 -1.29 -26.01 10.79
CA THR A 140 -2.38 -25.15 10.36
C THR A 140 -2.39 -23.84 11.14
N PHE A 141 -2.16 -23.91 12.44
CA PHE A 141 -2.05 -22.74 13.31
C PHE A 141 -0.92 -21.81 12.88
N VAL A 142 0.32 -22.32 12.75
CA VAL A 142 1.48 -21.50 12.40
C VAL A 142 1.37 -20.94 10.99
N MET A 143 0.86 -21.70 10.01
CA MET A 143 0.61 -21.18 8.67
C MET A 143 -0.37 -20.00 8.69
N LYS A 144 -1.49 -20.12 9.42
CA LYS A 144 -2.45 -19.02 9.54
C LYS A 144 -1.84 -17.80 10.24
N MET A 145 -1.06 -18.02 11.30
CA MET A 145 -0.36 -16.96 12.02
C MET A 145 0.65 -16.24 11.13
N TRP A 146 1.43 -17.00 10.35
CA TRP A 146 2.44 -16.42 9.46
C TRP A 146 1.79 -15.63 8.32
N ARG A 147 0.68 -16.11 7.76
CA ARG A 147 -0.11 -15.33 6.79
C ARG A 147 -0.63 -14.03 7.39
N LEU A 148 -1.07 -14.05 8.64
CA LEU A 148 -1.50 -12.85 9.35
C LEU A 148 -0.33 -11.86 9.50
N LEU A 149 0.85 -12.33 9.91
CA LEU A 149 2.04 -11.50 10.01
C LEU A 149 2.40 -10.86 8.67
N VAL A 150 2.49 -11.66 7.60
CA VAL A 150 2.79 -11.15 6.25
C VAL A 150 1.77 -10.10 5.81
N TYR A 151 0.47 -10.38 6.01
CA TYR A 151 -0.60 -9.45 5.69
C TYR A 151 -0.42 -8.13 6.45
N GLU A 152 -0.24 -8.16 7.78
CA GLU A 152 -0.12 -6.95 8.58
C GLU A 152 1.13 -6.14 8.21
N THR A 153 2.27 -6.79 7.95
CA THR A 153 3.50 -6.09 7.53
C THR A 153 3.35 -5.44 6.16
N GLU A 154 2.80 -6.16 5.19
CA GLU A 154 2.65 -5.65 3.82
C GLU A 154 1.53 -4.61 3.72
N ALA A 155 0.44 -4.79 4.47
CA ALA A 155 -0.64 -3.81 4.54
C ALA A 155 -0.18 -2.50 5.18
N LYS A 156 0.65 -2.56 6.22
CA LYS A 156 1.24 -1.38 6.89
C LYS A 156 2.20 -0.66 5.94
N LYS A 157 3.04 -1.41 5.23
CA LYS A 157 3.94 -0.89 4.19
C LYS A 157 3.20 -0.24 3.02
N ALA A 158 2.05 -0.78 2.62
CA ALA A 158 1.20 -0.23 1.59
C ALA A 158 0.30 0.94 2.08
N GLY A 159 0.32 1.28 3.37
CA GLY A 159 -0.57 2.28 3.96
C GLY A 159 -2.04 1.89 3.95
N LEU A 160 -2.35 0.60 3.84
CA LEU A 160 -3.71 0.05 3.85
C LEU A 160 -4.27 -0.10 5.26
N VAL A 161 -3.39 -0.24 6.25
CA VAL A 161 -3.72 -0.28 7.68
C VAL A 161 -2.90 0.77 8.43
N LYS A 162 -3.46 1.28 9.53
CA LYS A 162 -2.85 2.29 10.41
C LYS A 162 -2.16 1.63 11.58
#